data_AF-A0A945FJF4-F1
#
_entry.id   AF-A0A945FJF4-F1
#
_cell.length_a   1.000
_cell.length_b   1.000
_cell.length_c   1.000
_cell.angle_alpha   90.00
_cell.angle_beta   90.00
_cell.angle_gamma   90.00
#
_symmetry.space_group_name_H-M   'P 1'
#
loop_
_entity.id
_entity.type
_entity.pdbx_description
1 polymer ?
#
loop_
_entity_poly.entity_id
_entity_poly.type
_entity_poly.pdbx_seq_one_letter_code
_entity_poly.pdbx_strand_id
1 'polypeptide(L)'
;ETQFSAKEAAMVINLIRETGLPAAVNMTYKFTQDRKTKELIYKTDWGYSPGDLLDVLIGGEFAGGDNLIDDVHLLGLNCGAETRNTDHTGMPYAIEGTKQMKIALAERGIEGKRLMAYPNAGLPSLDKETKLPIYSQGPEDMAPQVSDLVDVGGFLIGGCCGTEPEHIAAFRQAMDQI
;
A
#
# COMPACT_ATOMS: atom_id res chain seq x y z
N GLU A 1 7.16 6.40 -3.54
CA GLU A 1 5.76 5.95 -3.33
C GLU A 1 5.08 5.66 -4.66
N THR A 2 3.84 5.14 -4.63
CA THR A 2 3.00 4.85 -5.82
C THR A 2 3.74 4.06 -6.89
N GLN A 3 4.58 3.10 -6.48
CA GLN A 3 5.37 2.30 -7.40
C GLN A 3 4.51 1.23 -8.06
N PHE A 4 4.67 1.08 -9.37
CA PHE A 4 4.07 -0.02 -10.13
C PHE A 4 5.06 -1.14 -10.40
N SER A 5 6.35 -0.84 -10.45
CA SER A 5 7.42 -1.77 -10.80
C SER A 5 8.27 -2.09 -9.57
N ALA A 6 8.34 -3.37 -9.20
CA ALA A 6 9.26 -3.82 -8.16
C ALA A 6 10.73 -3.58 -8.55
N LYS A 7 11.02 -3.64 -9.85
CA LYS A 7 12.37 -3.39 -10.40
C LYS A 7 12.79 -1.94 -10.20
N GLU A 8 11.89 -1.01 -10.49
CA GLU A 8 12.13 0.42 -10.28
C GLU A 8 12.33 0.72 -8.79
N ALA A 9 11.49 0.14 -7.93
CA ALA A 9 11.65 0.25 -6.48
C ALA A 9 13.03 -0.24 -6.02
N ALA A 10 13.48 -1.42 -6.48
CA ALA A 10 14.80 -1.95 -6.12
C ALA A 10 15.96 -1.08 -6.62
N MET A 11 15.89 -0.57 -7.85
CA MET A 11 16.89 0.37 -8.37
C MET A 11 16.97 1.64 -7.52
N VAL A 12 15.83 2.19 -7.09
CA VAL A 12 15.78 3.37 -6.23
C VAL A 12 16.32 3.07 -4.84
N ILE A 13 16.00 1.91 -4.24
CA ILE A 13 16.54 1.51 -2.93
C ILE A 13 18.05 1.33 -2.98
N ASN A 14 18.59 0.73 -4.05
CA ASN A 14 20.03 0.59 -4.23
C ASN A 14 20.75 1.96 -4.28
N LEU A 15 20.08 3.01 -4.78
CA LEU A 15 20.62 4.38 -4.73
C LEU A 15 20.45 5.02 -3.36
N ILE A 16 19.29 4.86 -2.71
CA ILE A 16 19.00 5.49 -1.42
C ILE A 16 19.90 4.94 -0.31
N ARG A 17 20.22 3.63 -0.31
CA ARG A 17 21.05 3.03 0.75
C ARG A 17 22.44 3.68 0.88
N GLU A 18 23.00 4.20 -0.22
CA GLU A 18 24.29 4.91 -0.21
C GLU A 18 24.23 6.22 0.61
N THR A 19 23.04 6.77 0.81
CA THR A 19 22.85 8.01 1.59
C THR A 19 22.79 7.77 3.11
N GLY A 20 22.56 6.52 3.54
CA GLY A 20 22.31 6.18 4.95
C GLY A 20 20.97 6.67 5.50
N LEU A 21 20.10 7.26 4.67
CA LEU A 21 18.77 7.71 5.08
C LEU A 21 17.78 6.54 5.13
N PRO A 22 16.78 6.57 6.05
CA PRO A 22 15.72 5.58 6.07
C PRO A 22 14.94 5.56 4.76
N ALA A 23 14.71 4.37 4.21
CA ALA A 23 13.98 4.18 2.97
C ALA A 23 12.62 3.52 3.18
N ALA A 24 11.63 3.93 2.39
CA ALA A 24 10.27 3.44 2.46
C ALA A 24 9.77 3.11 1.04
N VAL A 25 9.17 1.93 0.86
CA VAL A 25 8.62 1.50 -0.44
C VAL A 25 7.12 1.33 -0.32
N ASN A 26 6.37 2.13 -1.09
CA ASN A 26 4.94 1.90 -1.32
C ASN A 26 4.68 1.54 -2.76
N MET A 27 3.92 0.47 -2.92
CA MET A 27 3.37 0.04 -4.19
C MET A 27 1.93 0.52 -4.32
N THR A 28 1.43 0.61 -5.55
CA THR A 28 -0.01 0.76 -5.79
C THR A 28 -0.53 -0.49 -6.49
N TYR A 29 -1.56 -1.09 -5.90
CA TYR A 29 -2.12 -2.36 -6.36
C TYR A 29 -3.52 -2.16 -6.95
N LYS A 30 -3.96 -3.17 -7.67
CA LYS A 30 -5.34 -3.40 -8.09
C LYS A 30 -5.80 -4.74 -7.58
N PHE A 31 -7.10 -4.81 -7.33
CA PHE A 31 -7.76 -6.07 -7.06
C PHE A 31 -7.64 -6.98 -8.29
N THR A 32 -7.22 -8.22 -8.06
CA THR A 32 -7.35 -9.30 -9.03
C THR A 32 -7.75 -10.58 -8.31
N GLN A 33 -8.19 -11.57 -9.08
CA GLN A 33 -8.59 -12.87 -8.57
C GLN A 33 -7.86 -13.94 -9.38
N ASP A 34 -7.22 -14.88 -8.68
CA ASP A 34 -6.64 -16.04 -9.35
C ASP A 34 -7.73 -16.84 -10.07
N ARG A 35 -7.46 -17.19 -11.33
CA ARG A 35 -8.47 -17.84 -12.17
C ARG A 35 -8.82 -19.25 -11.68
N LYS A 36 -7.86 -19.95 -11.08
CA LYS A 36 -7.97 -21.35 -10.64
C LYS A 36 -8.42 -21.44 -9.18
N THR A 37 -7.69 -20.80 -8.26
CA THR A 37 -7.98 -20.91 -6.81
C THR A 37 -9.12 -20.01 -6.38
N LYS A 38 -9.47 -18.99 -7.20
CA LYS A 38 -10.43 -17.93 -6.87
C LYS A 38 -9.99 -17.06 -5.70
N GLU A 39 -8.74 -17.19 -5.26
CA GLU A 39 -8.20 -16.34 -4.22
C GLU A 39 -8.02 -14.91 -4.71
N LEU A 40 -8.28 -13.99 -3.81
CA LEU A 40 -8.04 -12.58 -4.01
C LEU A 40 -6.53 -12.33 -3.95
N ILE A 41 -5.99 -11.63 -4.94
CA ILE A 41 -4.57 -11.28 -5.01
C ILE A 41 -4.47 -9.81 -5.40
N TYR A 42 -3.59 -9.07 -4.74
CA TYR A 42 -3.27 -7.70 -5.14
C TYR A 42 -2.04 -7.68 -6.02
N LYS A 43 -2.16 -7.04 -7.18
CA LYS A 43 -1.06 -6.86 -8.13
C LYS A 43 -1.04 -5.44 -8.64
N THR A 44 0.15 -4.90 -8.88
CA THR A 44 0.30 -3.64 -9.60
C THR A 44 -0.22 -3.80 -11.03
N ASP A 45 -0.43 -2.70 -11.75
CA ASP A 45 -0.73 -2.75 -13.18
C ASP A 45 0.38 -3.44 -14.02
N TRP A 46 1.59 -3.56 -13.46
CA TRP A 46 2.72 -4.24 -14.09
C TRP A 46 2.85 -5.69 -13.62
N GLY A 47 1.88 -6.18 -12.84
CA GLY A 47 1.74 -7.58 -12.47
C GLY A 47 2.50 -8.01 -11.21
N TYR A 48 3.08 -7.07 -10.45
CA TYR A 48 3.83 -7.39 -9.23
C TYR A 48 2.91 -7.45 -8.01
N SER A 49 2.93 -8.57 -7.29
CA SER A 49 2.33 -8.74 -5.97
C SER A 49 3.27 -8.21 -4.85
N PRO A 50 2.79 -8.12 -3.59
CA PRO A 50 3.67 -7.90 -2.45
C PRO A 50 4.84 -8.89 -2.38
N GLY A 51 4.60 -10.17 -2.67
CA GLY A 51 5.66 -11.18 -2.71
C GLY A 51 6.69 -10.93 -3.81
N ASP A 52 6.24 -10.55 -5.01
CA ASP A 52 7.15 -10.25 -6.12
C ASP A 52 8.05 -9.04 -5.81
N LEU A 53 7.54 -8.03 -5.07
CA LEU A 53 8.40 -6.93 -4.59
C LEU A 53 9.53 -7.44 -3.70
N LEU A 54 9.20 -8.29 -2.72
CA LEU A 54 10.18 -8.83 -1.78
C LEU A 54 11.21 -9.70 -2.52
N ASP A 55 10.78 -10.54 -3.45
CA ASP A 55 11.67 -11.39 -4.24
C ASP A 55 12.66 -10.56 -5.07
N VAL A 56 12.21 -9.44 -5.66
CA VAL A 56 13.09 -8.54 -6.42
C VAL A 56 14.08 -7.81 -5.51
N LEU A 57 13.67 -7.37 -4.32
CA LEU A 57 14.57 -6.72 -3.35
C LEU A 57 15.62 -7.70 -2.82
N ILE A 58 15.26 -8.97 -2.59
CA ILE A 58 16.16 -9.99 -2.06
C ILE A 58 17.09 -10.56 -3.14
N GLY A 59 16.60 -10.68 -4.38
CA GLY A 59 17.30 -11.39 -5.46
C GLY A 59 18.58 -10.71 -5.95
N GLY A 60 18.81 -9.44 -5.60
CA GLY A 60 20.06 -8.73 -5.88
C GLY A 60 20.34 -8.37 -7.35
N GLU A 61 19.41 -8.65 -8.27
CA GLU A 61 19.53 -8.34 -9.71
C GLU A 61 19.88 -6.85 -9.95
N PHE A 62 19.30 -5.96 -9.13
CA PHE A 62 19.46 -4.50 -9.25
C PHE A 62 20.47 -3.89 -8.27
N ALA A 63 21.23 -4.73 -7.55
CA ALA A 63 22.15 -4.31 -6.50
C ALA A 63 23.47 -5.10 -6.50
N GLY A 64 23.88 -5.66 -7.65
CA GLY A 64 25.15 -6.38 -7.75
C GLY A 64 25.21 -7.68 -6.91
N GLY A 65 24.05 -8.27 -6.59
CA GLY A 65 23.93 -9.45 -5.74
C GLY A 65 23.58 -9.16 -4.28
N ASP A 66 23.56 -7.89 -3.87
CA ASP A 66 23.20 -7.53 -2.50
C ASP A 66 21.70 -7.69 -2.24
N ASN A 67 21.35 -8.13 -1.03
CA ASN A 67 19.98 -8.15 -0.55
C ASN A 67 19.57 -6.75 -0.06
N LEU A 68 18.64 -6.12 -0.76
CA LEU A 68 18.18 -4.76 -0.45
C LEU A 68 17.10 -4.71 0.64
N ILE A 69 16.59 -5.85 1.12
CA ILE A 69 15.48 -5.82 2.08
C ILE A 69 15.87 -5.12 3.39
N ASP A 70 17.12 -5.26 3.81
CA ASP A 70 17.64 -4.67 5.05
C ASP A 70 17.71 -3.14 4.98
N ASP A 71 17.87 -2.58 3.78
CA ASP A 71 17.89 -1.14 3.52
C ASP A 71 16.47 -0.53 3.54
N VAL A 72 15.42 -1.35 3.44
CA VAL A 72 14.02 -0.89 3.48
C VAL A 72 13.47 -0.90 4.91
N HIS A 73 13.03 0.26 5.40
CA HIS A 73 12.56 0.45 6.77
C HIS A 73 11.03 0.34 6.88
N LEU A 74 10.30 0.83 5.87
CA LEU A 74 8.85 0.69 5.77
C LEU A 74 8.46 0.12 4.40
N LEU A 75 7.47 -0.77 4.42
CA LEU A 75 6.85 -1.34 3.24
C LEU A 75 5.36 -1.10 3.28
N GLY A 76 4.71 -1.03 2.13
CA GLY A 76 3.26 -0.97 2.14
C GLY A 76 2.64 -0.56 0.83
N LEU A 77 1.51 0.11 0.96
CA LEU A 77 0.71 0.53 -0.17
C LEU A 77 0.12 1.91 0.03
N ASN A 78 -0.12 2.57 -1.09
CA ASN A 78 -0.90 3.79 -1.10
C ASN A 78 -1.80 3.88 -2.31
N CYS A 79 -2.63 4.92 -2.33
CA CYS A 79 -3.54 5.22 -3.42
C CYS A 79 -4.58 4.09 -3.60
N GLY A 80 -4.38 3.22 -4.58
CA GLY A 80 -5.35 2.22 -5.00
C GLY A 80 -5.96 2.59 -6.34
N ALA A 81 -5.70 1.75 -7.35
CA ALA A 81 -6.09 1.99 -8.73
C ALA A 81 -7.35 1.19 -9.13
N GLU A 82 -8.23 0.93 -8.16
CA GLU A 82 -9.49 0.26 -8.43
C GLU A 82 -10.46 1.22 -9.13
N THR A 83 -11.19 0.73 -10.13
CA THR A 83 -12.12 1.54 -10.94
C THR A 83 -13.49 0.89 -11.10
N ARG A 84 -13.65 -0.35 -10.62
CA ARG A 84 -14.83 -1.19 -10.88
C ARG A 84 -15.33 -1.93 -9.64
N ASN A 85 -14.52 -2.03 -8.59
CA ASN A 85 -14.90 -2.73 -7.36
C ASN A 85 -14.83 -1.82 -6.13
N THR A 86 -15.99 -1.37 -5.66
CA THR A 86 -16.11 -0.51 -4.46
C THR A 86 -15.65 -1.20 -3.18
N ASP A 87 -15.65 -2.52 -3.14
CA ASP A 87 -15.30 -3.28 -1.94
C ASP A 87 -13.77 -3.40 -1.75
N HIS A 88 -13.00 -2.93 -2.74
CA HIS A 88 -11.54 -2.87 -2.72
C HIS A 88 -11.02 -1.46 -3.07
N THR A 89 -11.70 -0.43 -2.54
CA THR A 89 -11.19 0.94 -2.50
C THR A 89 -11.10 1.42 -1.05
N GLY A 90 -10.44 2.55 -0.78
CA GLY A 90 -10.38 3.14 0.56
C GLY A 90 -9.74 2.23 1.62
N MET A 91 -10.32 2.19 2.81
CA MET A 91 -9.81 1.37 3.92
C MET A 91 -9.84 -0.14 3.62
N PRO A 92 -10.88 -0.73 2.99
CA PRO A 92 -10.83 -2.12 2.55
C PRO A 92 -9.62 -2.47 1.67
N TYR A 93 -9.23 -1.56 0.76
CA TYR A 93 -7.99 -1.68 -0.01
C TYR A 93 -6.74 -1.69 0.87
N ALA A 94 -6.64 -0.72 1.79
CA ALA A 94 -5.54 -0.62 2.73
C ALA A 94 -5.39 -1.88 3.61
N ILE A 95 -6.49 -2.38 4.17
CA ILE A 95 -6.53 -3.54 5.07
C ILE A 95 -6.06 -4.80 4.35
N GLU A 96 -6.67 -5.11 3.21
CA GLU A 96 -6.35 -6.35 2.48
C GLU A 96 -4.93 -6.32 1.90
N GLY A 97 -4.49 -5.17 1.35
CA GLY A 97 -3.12 -5.02 0.87
C GLY A 97 -2.09 -5.15 1.99
N THR A 98 -2.36 -4.60 3.17
CA THR A 98 -1.49 -4.69 4.35
C THR A 98 -1.38 -6.14 4.83
N LYS A 99 -2.52 -6.85 4.87
CA LYS A 99 -2.58 -8.27 5.22
C LYS A 99 -1.75 -9.12 4.25
N GLN A 100 -1.85 -8.89 2.94
CA GLN A 100 -1.06 -9.63 1.96
C GLN A 100 0.43 -9.33 2.06
N MET A 101 0.84 -8.08 2.31
CA MET A 101 2.24 -7.76 2.58
C MET A 101 2.75 -8.47 3.84
N LYS A 102 1.96 -8.49 4.92
CA LYS A 102 2.32 -9.20 6.16
C LYS A 102 2.50 -10.70 5.95
N ILE A 103 1.61 -11.33 5.17
CA ILE A 103 1.73 -12.75 4.79
C ILE A 103 2.99 -12.97 3.95
N ALA A 104 3.22 -12.14 2.93
CA ALA A 104 4.38 -12.28 2.05
C ALA A 104 5.72 -12.14 2.78
N LEU A 105 5.80 -11.26 3.79
CA LEU A 105 6.95 -11.13 4.69
C LEU A 105 7.15 -12.42 5.51
N ALA A 106 6.09 -12.94 6.12
CA ALA A 106 6.14 -14.14 6.95
C ALA A 106 6.55 -15.39 6.14
N GLU A 107 6.02 -15.57 4.93
CA GLU A 107 6.39 -16.65 4.01
C GLU A 107 7.87 -16.65 3.64
N ARG A 108 8.52 -15.48 3.70
CA ARG A 108 9.94 -15.28 3.40
C ARG A 108 10.82 -15.21 4.65
N GLY A 109 10.24 -15.40 5.84
CA GLY A 109 10.97 -15.30 7.11
C GLY A 109 11.54 -13.89 7.38
N ILE A 110 10.93 -12.85 6.84
CA ILE A 110 11.37 -11.46 7.05
C ILE A 110 10.63 -10.89 8.25
N GLU A 111 11.39 -10.48 9.25
CA GLU A 111 10.87 -9.92 10.50
C GLU A 111 11.23 -8.44 10.66
N GLY A 112 10.58 -7.76 11.61
CA GLY A 112 10.94 -6.40 12.03
C GLY A 112 10.58 -5.27 11.07
N LYS A 113 9.97 -5.55 9.90
CA LYS A 113 9.48 -4.51 8.99
C LYS A 113 8.17 -3.90 9.47
N ARG A 114 8.06 -2.56 9.35
CA ARG A 114 6.84 -1.82 9.65
C ARG A 114 6.04 -1.60 8.38
N LEU A 115 4.71 -1.67 8.51
CA LEU A 115 3.80 -1.53 7.38
C LEU A 115 3.14 -0.16 7.36
N MET A 116 3.06 0.45 6.19
CA MET A 116 2.37 1.71 5.99
C MET A 116 1.23 1.58 4.98
N ALA A 117 0.14 2.29 5.21
CA ALA A 117 -1.01 2.25 4.34
C ALA A 117 -1.72 3.60 4.31
N TYR A 118 -1.85 4.19 3.12
CA TYR A 118 -2.58 5.44 2.94
C TYR A 118 -3.39 5.40 1.64
N PRO A 119 -4.66 4.93 1.70
CA PRO A 119 -5.49 4.74 0.52
C PRO A 119 -6.10 6.06 0.02
N ASN A 120 -6.68 6.03 -1.18
CA ASN A 120 -7.57 7.09 -1.67
C ASN A 120 -8.85 7.19 -0.82
N ALA A 121 -9.55 8.32 -0.90
CA ALA A 121 -10.86 8.53 -0.29
C ALA A 121 -11.98 7.82 -1.08
N GLY A 122 -11.86 6.51 -1.29
CA GLY A 122 -12.76 5.74 -2.13
C GLY A 122 -12.47 5.86 -3.63
N LEU A 123 -13.47 5.55 -4.47
CA LEU A 123 -13.28 5.50 -5.92
C LEU A 123 -13.20 6.91 -6.53
N PRO A 124 -12.22 7.17 -7.41
CA PRO A 124 -12.18 8.43 -8.15
C PRO A 124 -13.26 8.43 -9.25
N SER A 125 -13.92 9.57 -9.42
CA SER A 125 -14.74 9.86 -10.59
C SER A 125 -14.53 11.31 -11.03
N LEU A 126 -14.96 11.68 -12.24
CA LEU A 126 -14.90 13.05 -12.71
C LEU A 126 -16.22 13.74 -12.45
N ASP A 127 -16.18 14.88 -11.78
CA ASP A 127 -17.32 15.77 -11.70
C ASP A 127 -17.74 16.22 -13.11
N LYS A 128 -19.05 16.14 -13.38
CA LYS A 128 -19.58 16.32 -14.75
C LYS A 128 -19.44 17.75 -15.23
N GLU A 129 -19.43 18.73 -14.32
CA GLU A 129 -19.44 20.15 -14.64
C GLU A 129 -18.03 20.72 -14.62
N THR A 130 -17.33 20.58 -13.50
CA THR A 130 -15.99 21.13 -13.26
C THR A 130 -14.88 20.33 -13.93
N LYS A 131 -15.16 19.06 -14.29
CA LYS A 131 -14.17 18.10 -14.80
C LYS A 131 -13.03 17.82 -13.81
N LEU A 132 -13.21 18.15 -12.54
CA LEU A 132 -12.26 17.85 -11.48
C LEU A 132 -12.51 16.44 -10.92
N PRO A 133 -11.46 15.75 -10.42
CA PRO A 133 -11.63 14.47 -9.74
C PRO A 133 -12.37 14.67 -8.42
N ILE A 134 -13.36 13.82 -8.18
CA ILE A 134 -14.10 13.69 -6.91
C ILE A 134 -13.97 12.26 -6.40
N TYR A 135 -14.08 12.10 -5.08
CA TYR A 135 -13.83 10.85 -4.38
C TYR A 135 -15.05 10.47 -3.53
N SER A 136 -15.33 9.18 -3.44
CA SER A 136 -16.63 8.68 -2.97
C SER A 136 -16.77 8.51 -1.46
N GLN A 137 -15.70 8.68 -0.67
CA GLN A 137 -15.71 8.43 0.77
C GLN A 137 -15.27 9.66 1.58
N GLY A 138 -16.09 10.03 2.55
CA GLY A 138 -15.77 11.05 3.55
C GLY A 138 -14.96 10.51 4.73
N PRO A 139 -14.56 11.38 5.67
CA PRO A 139 -13.95 10.96 6.94
C PRO A 139 -14.80 9.94 7.70
N GLU A 140 -16.11 10.11 7.72
CA GLU A 140 -17.09 9.24 8.40
C GLU A 140 -17.17 7.82 7.83
N ASP A 141 -16.85 7.66 6.54
CA ASP A 141 -16.83 6.36 5.88
C ASP A 141 -15.54 5.59 6.21
N MET A 142 -14.41 6.30 6.31
CA MET A 142 -13.09 5.69 6.45
C MET A 142 -12.63 5.52 7.90
N ALA A 143 -12.91 6.49 8.78
CA ALA A 143 -12.43 6.47 10.16
C ALA A 143 -12.85 5.25 10.99
N PRO A 144 -14.08 4.70 10.85
CA PRO A 144 -14.49 3.52 11.60
C PRO A 144 -13.65 2.26 11.33
N GLN A 145 -12.92 2.22 10.21
CA GLN A 145 -12.12 1.06 9.79
C GLN A 145 -10.64 1.17 10.15
N VAL A 146 -10.25 2.22 10.86
CA VAL A 146 -8.84 2.43 11.27
C VAL A 146 -8.37 1.33 12.22
N SER A 147 -9.23 0.85 13.14
CA SER A 147 -8.89 -0.27 14.02
C SER A 147 -8.59 -1.55 13.24
N ASP A 148 -9.41 -1.85 12.22
CA ASP A 148 -9.18 -3.03 11.38
C ASP A 148 -7.84 -2.96 10.64
N LEU A 149 -7.42 -1.76 10.21
CA LEU A 149 -6.12 -1.55 9.58
C LEU A 149 -4.96 -1.71 10.57
N VAL A 150 -5.12 -1.24 11.82
CA VAL A 150 -4.16 -1.46 12.89
C VAL A 150 -4.03 -2.95 13.21
N ASP A 151 -5.15 -3.67 13.32
CA ASP A 151 -5.20 -5.10 13.66
C ASP A 151 -4.45 -5.99 12.64
N VAL A 152 -4.52 -5.64 11.35
CA VAL A 152 -3.76 -6.35 10.31
C VAL A 152 -2.28 -5.92 10.25
N GLY A 153 -1.85 -4.92 11.03
CA GLY A 153 -0.45 -4.53 11.19
C GLY A 153 -0.08 -3.17 10.62
N GLY A 154 -1.05 -2.32 10.28
CA GLY A 154 -0.80 -0.94 9.87
C GLY A 154 -0.10 -0.15 10.97
N PHE A 155 1.12 0.32 10.70
CA PHE A 155 1.95 1.11 11.62
C PHE A 155 1.92 2.60 11.30
N LEU A 156 2.02 2.96 10.01
CA LEU A 156 1.88 4.33 9.54
C LEU A 156 0.64 4.40 8.65
N ILE A 157 -0.40 5.08 9.14
CA ILE A 157 -1.69 5.19 8.46
C ILE A 157 -1.89 6.65 8.04
N GLY A 158 -2.36 6.86 6.82
CA GLY A 158 -2.62 8.19 6.28
C GLY A 158 -3.66 8.18 5.17
N GLY A 159 -3.64 9.21 4.35
CA GLY A 159 -4.52 9.35 3.20
C GLY A 159 -3.75 9.70 1.92
N CYS A 160 -4.28 9.31 0.77
CA CYS A 160 -3.76 9.66 -0.55
C CYS A 160 -4.76 10.56 -1.29
N CYS A 161 -5.09 10.27 -2.54
CA CYS A 161 -5.93 11.16 -3.33
C CYS A 161 -7.36 11.25 -2.78
N GLY A 162 -7.89 12.47 -2.71
CA GLY A 162 -9.23 12.75 -2.17
C GLY A 162 -9.33 12.82 -0.67
N THR A 163 -8.25 12.52 0.07
CA THR A 163 -8.22 12.74 1.51
C THR A 163 -7.87 14.18 1.82
N GLU A 164 -8.49 14.70 2.87
CA GLU A 164 -8.36 16.07 3.37
C GLU A 164 -7.93 16.04 4.86
N PRO A 165 -7.53 17.18 5.45
CA PRO A 165 -7.17 17.24 6.87
C PRO A 165 -8.24 16.65 7.81
N GLU A 166 -9.51 16.75 7.44
CA GLU A 166 -10.66 16.20 8.16
C GLU A 166 -10.60 14.67 8.24
N HIS A 167 -10.16 13.98 7.18
CA HIS A 167 -9.94 12.53 7.21
C HIS A 167 -8.85 12.18 8.22
N ILE A 168 -7.73 12.91 8.20
CA ILE A 168 -6.61 12.65 9.11
C ILE A 168 -7.00 12.93 10.57
N ALA A 169 -7.78 13.99 10.82
CA ALA A 169 -8.32 14.29 12.14
C ALA A 169 -9.25 13.18 12.63
N ALA A 170 -10.13 12.66 11.77
CA ALA A 170 -11.00 11.54 12.10
C ALA A 170 -10.21 10.24 12.36
N PHE A 171 -9.15 9.98 11.58
CA PHE A 171 -8.27 8.83 11.82
C PHE A 171 -7.55 8.92 13.16
N ARG A 172 -7.06 10.11 13.52
CA ARG A 172 -6.46 10.34 14.84
C ARG A 172 -7.45 10.05 15.96
N GLN A 173 -8.68 10.58 15.85
CA GLN A 173 -9.73 10.33 16.84
C GLN A 173 -10.07 8.84 16.97
N ALA A 174 -10.15 8.11 15.86
CA ALA A 174 -10.36 6.66 15.86
C ALA A 174 -9.19 5.92 16.55
N MET A 175 -7.94 6.32 16.26
CA MET A 175 -6.76 5.73 16.90
C MET A 175 -6.66 6.02 18.40
N ASP A 176 -7.21 7.13 18.90
CA ASP A 176 -7.23 7.43 20.34
C ASP A 176 -8.14 6.48 21.13
N GLN A 177 -8.95 5.66 20.45
CA GLN A 177 -9.90 4.70 21.04
C GLN A 177 -9.39 3.26 21.07
N ILE A 178 -8.17 3.00 20.58
CA ILE A 178 -7.56 1.66 20.44
C ILE A 178 -6.39 1.53 21.43
#